data_AF-A0A7Y3BCG0-F1
#
_entry.id   AF-A0A7Y3BCG0-F1
#
_cell.length_a   1.000
_cell.length_b   1.000
_cell.length_c   1.000
_cell.angle_alpha   90.00
_cell.angle_beta   90.00
_cell.angle_gamma   90.00
#
_symmetry.space_group_name_H-M   'P 1'
#
loop_
_entity.id
_entity.type
_entity.pdbx_description
1 polymer ?
#
loop_
_entity_poly.entity_id
_entity_poly.type
_entity_poly.pdbx_seq_one_letter_code
_entity_poly.pdbx_strand_id
1 'polypeptide(L)'
;MLATLTNSKAPILALLAVTRSACISPESYESEPVNVETPIGVVTCQLYTRDLVIWDRAIDRPEGMTVSTADAICVNEGQRRSEPEIFQETGTAA
;
A
#
# COMPACT_ATOMS: atom_id res chain seq x y z
N MET A 1 -7.17 68.81 18.60
CA MET A 1 -7.48 67.61 19.40
C MET A 1 -8.98 67.35 19.30
N LEU A 2 -9.41 66.34 18.54
CA LEU A 2 -10.71 65.71 18.72
C LEU A 2 -10.51 64.19 18.57
N ALA A 3 -10.86 63.49 19.64
CA ALA A 3 -10.82 62.05 19.76
C ALA A 3 -11.97 61.40 18.98
N THR A 4 -11.76 60.18 18.48
CA THR A 4 -12.48 58.95 18.89
C THR A 4 -12.16 57.82 17.92
N LEU A 5 -11.41 56.82 18.40
CA LEU A 5 -11.22 55.52 17.75
C LEU A 5 -12.49 54.68 17.98
N THR A 6 -13.37 54.58 16.97
CA THR A 6 -14.57 53.75 17.05
C THR A 6 -14.36 52.42 16.32
N ASN A 7 -13.97 51.43 17.12
CA ASN A 7 -14.50 50.06 17.16
C ASN A 7 -15.35 49.62 15.96
N SER A 8 -14.83 48.72 15.12
CA SER A 8 -15.65 47.94 14.20
C SER A 8 -15.45 46.45 14.48
N LYS A 9 -16.52 45.85 15.01
CA LYS A 9 -16.66 44.42 15.28
C LYS A 9 -16.40 43.63 13.99
N ALA A 10 -15.38 42.77 14.04
CA ALA A 10 -14.98 41.89 12.94
C ALA A 10 -16.10 40.91 12.56
N PRO A 11 -16.06 40.41 11.32
CA PRO A 11 -16.31 39.01 11.09
C PRO A 11 -15.00 38.39 10.60
N ILE A 12 -14.26 37.76 11.52
CA ILE A 12 -13.23 36.80 11.15
C ILE A 12 -13.99 35.66 10.47
N LEU A 13 -13.93 35.62 9.15
CA LEU A 13 -14.49 34.55 8.33
C LEU A 13 -13.64 33.30 8.60
N ALA A 14 -14.02 32.52 9.61
CA ALA A 14 -13.39 31.25 9.93
C ALA A 14 -13.71 30.24 8.82
N LEU A 15 -12.82 30.13 7.84
CA LEU A 15 -12.89 29.13 6.78
C LEU A 15 -12.56 27.77 7.39
N LEU A 16 -13.58 27.05 7.86
CA LEU A 16 -13.49 25.66 8.28
C LEU A 16 -13.27 24.79 7.04
N ALA A 17 -12.01 24.64 6.63
CA ALA A 17 -11.63 23.67 5.62
C ALA A 17 -11.77 22.25 6.22
N VAL A 18 -12.92 21.62 6.01
CA VAL A 18 -13.12 20.20 6.33
C VAL A 18 -12.35 19.38 5.31
N THR A 19 -11.11 19.03 5.63
CA THR A 19 -10.36 18.04 4.86
C THR A 19 -10.98 16.67 5.15
N ARG A 20 -11.77 16.16 4.20
CA ARG A 20 -12.22 14.77 4.22
C ARG A 20 -10.97 13.91 3.98
N SER A 21 -10.46 13.24 5.02
CA SER A 21 -9.56 12.12 4.80
C SER A 21 -10.33 11.08 3.99
N ALA A 22 -9.82 10.71 2.81
CA ALA A 22 -10.37 9.58 2.07
C ALA A 22 -10.08 8.33 2.92
N CYS A 23 -11.13 7.72 3.47
CA CYS A 23 -11.02 6.42 4.12
C CYS A 23 -10.81 5.38 3.02
N ILE A 24 -9.55 5.02 2.78
CA ILE A 24 -9.20 3.96 1.84
C ILE A 24 -9.11 2.65 2.60
N SER A 25 -9.83 1.61 2.17
CA SER A 25 -9.75 0.28 2.79
C SER A 25 -8.57 -0.48 2.18
N PRO A 26 -7.71 -1.14 2.97
CA PRO A 26 -6.66 -2.01 2.46
C PRO A 26 -7.18 -3.08 1.49
N GLU A 27 -8.40 -3.56 1.71
CA GLU A 27 -9.06 -4.57 0.88
C GLU A 27 -9.14 -4.19 -0.61
N SER A 28 -9.21 -2.89 -0.93
CA SER A 28 -9.23 -2.45 -2.34
C SER A 28 -7.90 -2.67 -3.08
N TYR A 29 -6.85 -3.01 -2.34
CA TYR A 29 -5.51 -3.24 -2.85
C TYR A 29 -5.08 -4.71 -2.78
N GLU A 30 -5.90 -5.56 -2.20
CA GLU A 30 -5.61 -6.96 -1.93
C GLU A 30 -5.96 -7.85 -3.13
N SER A 31 -5.11 -8.83 -3.43
CA SER A 31 -5.45 -9.93 -4.34
C SER A 31 -6.29 -10.99 -3.62
N GLU A 32 -6.81 -11.96 -4.37
CA GLU A 32 -7.16 -13.25 -3.75
C GLU A 32 -5.92 -13.87 -3.09
N PRO A 33 -6.05 -14.55 -1.93
CA PRO A 33 -4.93 -15.21 -1.28
C PRO A 33 -4.21 -16.20 -2.18
N VAL A 34 -2.88 -16.18 -2.10
CA VAL A 34 -2.01 -16.99 -2.96
C VAL A 34 -1.30 -18.05 -2.13
N ASN A 35 -1.38 -19.31 -2.54
CA ASN A 35 -0.58 -20.37 -1.94
C ASN A 35 0.77 -20.50 -2.63
N VAL A 36 1.84 -20.44 -1.85
CA VAL A 36 3.23 -20.62 -2.29
C VAL A 36 3.77 -21.90 -1.67
N GLU A 37 4.15 -22.84 -2.52
CA GLU A 37 4.76 -24.10 -2.10
C GLU A 37 6.22 -23.87 -1.68
N THR A 38 6.59 -24.40 -0.52
CA THR A 38 7.95 -24.32 0.01
C THR A 38 8.40 -25.68 0.54
N PRO A 39 9.70 -25.93 0.73
CA PRO A 39 10.18 -27.20 1.29
C PRO A 39 9.64 -27.53 2.69
N ILE A 40 9.19 -26.53 3.45
CA ILE A 40 8.70 -26.67 4.82
C ILE A 40 7.17 -26.84 4.84
N GLY A 41 6.48 -26.45 3.77
CA GLY A 41 5.02 -26.49 3.64
C GLY A 41 4.48 -25.28 2.89
N VAL A 42 3.16 -25.20 2.79
CA VAL A 42 2.46 -24.14 2.05
C VAL A 42 2.42 -22.84 2.87
N VAL A 43 2.81 -21.72 2.26
CA VAL A 43 2.58 -20.38 2.80
C VAL A 43 1.42 -19.75 2.05
N THR A 44 0.41 -19.25 2.76
CA THR A 44 -0.67 -18.47 2.15
C THR A 44 -0.36 -16.99 2.30
N CYS A 45 -0.20 -16.32 1.18
CA CYS A 45 0.18 -14.92 1.07
C CYS A 45 -1.02 -14.04 0.71
N GLN A 46 -1.17 -12.94 1.44
CA GLN A 46 -1.94 -11.80 0.98
C GLN A 46 -1.00 -10.88 0.20
N LEU A 47 -1.22 -10.78 -1.11
CA LEU A 47 -0.48 -9.85 -1.96
C LEU A 47 -1.29 -8.58 -2.16
N TYR A 48 -0.58 -7.47 -2.33
CA TYR A 48 -1.12 -6.16 -2.62
C TYR A 48 -0.79 -5.75 -4.06
N THR A 49 -1.30 -4.60 -4.49
CA THR A 49 -0.97 -4.03 -5.81
C THR A 49 0.53 -3.92 -6.04
N ARG A 50 0.95 -3.91 -7.31
CA ARG A 50 2.37 -3.88 -7.74
C ARG A 50 3.23 -2.80 -7.08
N ASP A 51 2.63 -1.65 -6.76
CA ASP A 51 3.35 -0.52 -6.12
C ASP A 51 3.48 -0.69 -4.59
N LEU A 52 2.85 -1.70 -4.01
CA LEU A 52 2.74 -1.97 -2.57
C LEU A 52 3.29 -3.35 -2.17
N VAL A 53 4.17 -3.95 -2.98
CA VAL A 53 4.75 -5.29 -2.72
C VAL A 53 5.42 -5.40 -1.34
N ILE A 54 5.93 -4.30 -0.79
CA ILE A 54 6.48 -4.29 0.58
C ILE A 54 5.43 -4.53 1.69
N TRP A 55 4.15 -4.48 1.35
CA TRP A 55 3.03 -4.77 2.26
C TRP A 55 2.59 -6.22 2.20
N ASP A 56 3.11 -6.99 1.23
CA ASP A 56 2.80 -8.41 1.07
C ASP A 56 3.20 -9.18 2.32
N ARG A 57 2.29 -10.06 2.77
CA ARG A 57 2.41 -10.69 4.09
C ARG A 57 1.79 -12.08 4.11
N ALA A 58 2.31 -12.93 4.97
CA ALA A 58 1.72 -14.24 5.21
C ALA A 58 0.46 -14.11 6.07
N ILE A 59 -0.63 -14.72 5.61
CA ILE A 59 -1.87 -14.90 6.40
C ILE A 59 -1.98 -16.31 6.98
N ASP A 60 -1.24 -17.27 6.42
CA ASP A 60 -1.03 -18.59 6.99
C ASP A 60 0.38 -19.13 6.65
N ARG A 61 0.93 -19.99 7.51
CA ARG A 61 2.27 -20.58 7.35
C ARG A 61 2.40 -21.90 8.11
N PRO A 62 3.29 -22.81 7.68
CA PRO A 62 3.49 -24.08 8.37
C PRO A 62 4.09 -23.90 9.77
N GLU A 63 3.81 -24.86 10.64
CA GLU A 63 4.44 -24.95 11.95
C GLU A 63 5.96 -25.14 11.78
N GLY A 64 6.75 -24.26 12.41
CA GLY A 64 8.21 -24.25 12.30
C GLY A 64 8.79 -23.16 11.39
N MET A 65 7.98 -22.48 10.58
CA MET A 65 8.42 -21.30 9.83
C MET A 65 8.23 -20.03 10.67
N THR A 66 9.17 -19.09 10.68
CA THR A 66 8.97 -17.81 11.38
C THR A 66 8.05 -16.90 10.56
N VAL A 67 7.41 -15.93 11.22
CA VAL A 67 6.59 -14.92 10.54
C VAL A 67 7.44 -14.12 9.53
N SER A 68 8.64 -13.68 9.94
CA SER A 68 9.52 -12.91 9.05
C SER A 68 9.97 -13.69 7.82
N THR A 69 10.23 -15.00 7.95
CA THR A 69 10.56 -15.85 6.80
C THR A 69 9.36 -16.01 5.87
N ALA A 70 8.15 -16.21 6.40
CA ALA A 70 6.94 -16.32 5.60
C ALA A 70 6.60 -15.01 4.88
N ASP A 71 6.73 -13.86 5.56
CA ASP A 71 6.52 -12.55 4.96
C ASP A 71 7.53 -12.28 3.82
N ALA A 72 8.80 -12.64 4.02
CA ALA A 72 9.81 -12.51 2.97
C ALA A 72 9.49 -13.36 1.72
N ILE A 73 8.90 -14.54 1.90
CA ILE A 73 8.43 -15.38 0.80
C ILE A 73 7.28 -14.68 0.06
N CYS A 74 6.33 -14.09 0.78
CA CYS A 74 5.22 -13.37 0.16
C CYS A 74 5.66 -12.13 -0.60
N VAL A 75 6.59 -11.34 -0.04
CA VAL A 75 7.20 -10.20 -0.74
C VAL A 75 7.91 -10.66 -2.02
N ASN A 76 8.68 -11.75 -1.98
CA ASN A 76 9.36 -12.27 -3.15
C ASN A 76 8.37 -12.74 -4.23
N GLU A 77 7.25 -13.37 -3.83
CA GLU A 77 6.20 -13.75 -4.77
C GLU A 77 5.51 -12.53 -5.39
N GLY A 78 5.25 -11.49 -4.59
CA GLY A 78 4.78 -10.20 -5.07
C GLY A 78 5.71 -9.56 -6.09
N GLN A 79 7.03 -9.57 -5.82
CA GLN A 79 8.05 -9.09 -6.75
C GLN A 79 8.02 -9.89 -8.05
N ARG A 80 8.03 -11.22 -7.98
CA ARG A 80 8.00 -12.11 -9.16
C ARG A 80 6.80 -11.86 -10.07
N ARG A 81 5.63 -11.55 -9.49
CA ARG A 81 4.41 -11.22 -10.23
C ARG A 81 4.38 -9.77 -10.72
N SER A 82 5.10 -8.89 -10.05
CA SER A 82 5.19 -7.47 -10.36
C SER A 82 6.28 -7.16 -11.38
N GLU A 83 7.25 -8.04 -11.57
CA GLU A 83 8.29 -7.88 -12.59
C GLU A 83 7.66 -8.03 -13.98
N PRO A 84 7.61 -6.96 -14.81
CA PRO A 84 7.33 -7.14 -16.22
C PRO A 84 8.48 -7.98 -16.76
N GLU A 85 8.18 -9.09 -17.46
CA GLU A 85 9.17 -10.00 -18.05
C GLU A 85 10.43 -9.25 -18.48
N ILE A 86 11.51 -9.47 -17.75
CA ILE A 86 12.83 -8.99 -18.08
C ILE A 86 13.08 -9.36 -19.55
N PHE A 87 13.15 -8.35 -20.42
CA PHE A 87 13.59 -8.43 -21.83
C PHE A 87 12.56 -8.78 -22.92
N GLN A 88 11.87 -7.76 -23.42
CA GLN A 88 11.45 -7.67 -24.83
C GLN A 88 12.06 -6.40 -25.47
N GLU A 89 13.40 -6.29 -25.46
CA GLU A 89 14.15 -5.30 -26.27
C GLU A 89 15.06 -5.95 -27.33
N THR A 90 14.86 -7.23 -27.65
CA THR A 90 15.33 -7.77 -28.95
C THR A 90 14.20 -7.73 -29.97
N GLY A 91 13.95 -6.54 -30.50
CA GLY A 91 12.97 -6.30 -31.56
C GLY A 91 13.46 -5.19 -32.48
N THR A 92 14.63 -5.42 -33.08
CA THR A 92 15.26 -4.70 -34.18
C THR A 92 14.30 -3.90 -35.07
N ALA A 93 14.74 -2.66 -35.35
CA ALA A 93 14.31 -1.82 -36.45
C ALA A 93 13.94 -2.62 -37.71
N ALA A 94 12.76 -2.31 -38.27
CA ALA A 94 12.39 -2.57 -39.64
C ALA A 94 11.72 -1.32 -40.21
#